data_AF-A0A3D1JTB6-F1
#
_entry.id   AF-A0A3D1JTB6-F1
#
_cell.length_a   1.000
_cell.length_b   1.000
_cell.length_c   1.000
_cell.angle_alpha   90.00
_cell.angle_beta   90.00
_cell.angle_gamma   90.00
#
_symmetry.space_group_name_H-M   'P 1'
#
loop_
_entity.id
_entity.type
_entity.pdbx_description
1 polymer ?
#
loop_
_entity_poly.entity_id
_entity_poly.type
_entity_poly.pdbx_seq_one_letter_code
_entity_poly.pdbx_strand_id
1 'polypeptide(L)'
;CGANAECRPVHLEQFAVMGSAFCSAMLGIENPKVGLLNNGAEECKGDEVHKEAYAFMSRNNTFNFCGNVEGRDILSGEADVVVADGFSGNVALKSIEGT
;
A
#
# COMPACT_ATOMS: atom_id res chain seq x y z
N CYS A 1 7.42 -7.79 3.77
CA CYS A 1 7.87 -7.40 2.41
C CYS A 1 8.75 -8.51 1.82
N GLY A 2 8.62 -8.85 0.53
CA GLY A 2 9.57 -9.75 -0.15
C GLY A 2 9.16 -11.20 -0.42
N ALA A 3 7.87 -11.57 -0.28
CA ALA A 3 7.42 -12.95 -0.52
C ALA A 3 7.06 -13.28 -1.99
N ASN A 4 6.66 -12.28 -2.80
CA ASN A 4 6.22 -12.48 -4.18
C ASN A 4 7.24 -11.89 -5.17
N ALA A 5 7.78 -12.72 -6.07
CA ALA A 5 8.66 -12.30 -7.15
C ALA A 5 7.89 -11.63 -8.32
N GLU A 6 6.63 -12.02 -8.53
CA GLU A 6 5.69 -11.35 -9.43
C GLU A 6 4.41 -11.02 -8.64
N CYS A 7 4.04 -9.74 -8.63
CA CYS A 7 2.85 -9.24 -7.95
C CYS A 7 1.82 -8.84 -9.01
N ARG A 8 0.62 -9.43 -8.96
CA ARG A 8 -0.50 -8.99 -9.80
C ARG A 8 -1.27 -7.89 -9.08
N PRO A 9 -1.99 -7.00 -9.80
CA PRO A 9 -2.77 -5.93 -9.18
C PRO A 9 -3.73 -6.38 -8.09
N VAL A 10 -4.41 -7.52 -8.30
CA VAL A 10 -5.31 -8.14 -7.30
C VAL A 10 -4.61 -8.55 -6.01
N HIS A 11 -3.31 -8.85 -6.06
CA HIS A 11 -2.55 -9.18 -4.84
C HIS A 11 -2.37 -7.96 -3.95
N LEU A 12 -2.12 -6.77 -4.55
CA LEU A 12 -2.03 -5.51 -3.80
C LEU A 12 -3.36 -5.18 -3.11
N GLU A 13 -4.48 -5.36 -3.80
CA GLU A 13 -5.81 -5.20 -3.18
C GLU A 13 -6.01 -6.18 -2.01
N GLN A 14 -5.64 -7.45 -2.17
CA GLN A 14 -5.73 -8.44 -1.09
C GLN A 14 -4.83 -8.08 0.11
N PHE A 15 -3.64 -7.53 -0.15
CA PHE A 15 -2.76 -7.04 0.90
C PHE A 15 -3.38 -5.86 1.66
N ALA A 16 -4.10 -4.98 0.96
CA ALA A 16 -4.85 -3.88 1.58
C ALA A 16 -5.92 -4.38 2.54
N VAL A 17 -6.72 -5.37 2.12
CA VAL A 17 -7.74 -6.01 2.98
C VAL A 17 -7.09 -6.62 4.23
N MET A 18 -6.02 -7.40 4.06
CA MET A 18 -5.33 -8.05 5.18
C MET A 18 -4.69 -7.04 6.13
N GLY A 19 -4.01 -6.02 5.60
CA GLY A 19 -3.37 -4.98 6.41
C GLY A 19 -4.38 -4.15 7.19
N SER A 20 -5.48 -3.74 6.55
CA SER A 20 -6.58 -3.02 7.21
C SER A 20 -7.19 -3.84 8.33
N ALA A 21 -7.53 -5.11 8.08
CA ALA A 21 -8.08 -6.01 9.09
C ALA A 21 -7.10 -6.24 10.25
N PHE A 22 -5.80 -6.38 9.97
CA PHE A 22 -4.77 -6.52 11.00
C PHE A 22 -4.68 -5.27 11.88
N CYS A 23 -4.59 -4.07 11.29
CA CYS A 23 -4.53 -2.83 12.06
C CYS A 23 -5.77 -2.62 12.93
N SER A 24 -6.97 -2.91 12.41
CA SER A 24 -8.19 -2.83 13.23
C SER A 24 -8.21 -3.86 14.35
N ALA A 25 -7.88 -5.12 14.06
CA ALA A 25 -8.00 -6.20 15.05
C ALA A 25 -6.90 -6.17 16.14
N MET A 26 -5.66 -5.84 15.76
CA MET A 26 -4.51 -5.95 16.66
C MET A 26 -4.08 -4.60 17.25
N LEU A 27 -4.25 -3.51 16.50
CA LEU A 27 -3.82 -2.17 16.94
C LEU A 27 -4.99 -1.29 17.41
N GLY A 28 -6.23 -1.75 17.24
CA GLY A 28 -7.43 -1.02 17.64
C GLY A 28 -7.68 0.25 16.82
N ILE A 29 -7.07 0.38 15.64
CA ILE A 29 -7.27 1.54 14.76
C ILE A 29 -8.62 1.36 14.04
N GLU A 30 -9.58 2.22 14.37
CA GLU A 30 -10.87 2.25 13.68
C GLU A 30 -10.70 2.83 12.26
N ASN A 31 -11.17 2.10 11.26
CA ASN A 31 -11.16 2.50 9.84
C ASN A 31 -9.76 2.94 9.30
N PRO A 32 -8.72 2.08 9.41
CA PRO A 32 -7.34 2.43 9.13
C PRO A 32 -7.17 2.80 7.65
N LYS A 33 -6.49 3.91 7.41
CA LYS A 33 -6.17 4.43 6.08
C LYS A 33 -5.16 3.52 5.40
N VAL A 34 -5.49 3.10 4.18
CA VAL A 34 -4.63 2.26 3.35
C VAL A 34 -4.17 3.04 2.14
N GLY A 35 -2.85 3.15 1.97
CA GLY A 35 -2.20 3.78 0.83
C GLY A 35 -1.50 2.75 -0.07
N LEU A 36 -1.42 3.06 -1.36
CA LEU A 36 -0.65 2.30 -2.34
C LEU A 36 0.70 2.99 -2.55
N LEU A 37 1.82 2.31 -2.26
CA LEU A 37 3.16 2.85 -2.52
C LEU A 37 3.33 3.07 -4.03
N ASN A 38 3.72 4.28 -4.41
CA ASN A 38 3.86 4.65 -5.82
C ASN A 38 4.96 5.70 -6.02
N ASN A 39 5.28 5.99 -7.29
CA ASN A 39 6.28 6.97 -7.70
C ASN A 39 5.73 8.40 -7.86
N GLY A 40 4.51 8.65 -7.40
CA GLY A 40 3.84 9.96 -7.38
C GLY A 40 2.45 9.83 -6.74
N ALA A 41 1.92 10.96 -6.25
CA ALA A 41 0.65 11.00 -5.51
C ALA A 41 -0.59 10.97 -6.43
N GLU A 42 -0.45 11.32 -7.70
CA GLU A 42 -1.59 11.38 -8.63
C GLU A 42 -2.07 9.97 -9.05
N GLU A 43 -3.37 9.81 -9.28
CA GLU A 43 -4.01 8.51 -9.61
C GLU A 43 -3.42 7.84 -10.86
N CYS A 44 -2.91 8.64 -11.80
CA CYS A 44 -2.34 8.17 -13.07
C CYS A 44 -0.86 7.76 -12.97
N LYS A 45 -0.25 7.81 -11.79
CA LYS A 45 1.15 7.45 -11.57
C LYS A 45 1.33 5.95 -11.35
N GLY A 46 2.56 5.50 -11.58
CA GLY A 46 2.92 4.08 -11.54
C GLY A 46 2.94 3.39 -12.90
N ASP A 47 3.45 2.17 -12.88
CA ASP A 47 3.39 1.24 -14.01
C ASP A 47 1.96 0.69 -14.20
N GLU A 48 1.79 -0.21 -15.17
CA GLU A 48 0.49 -0.81 -15.46
C GLU A 48 -0.09 -1.57 -14.25
N VAL A 49 0.76 -2.26 -13.49
CA VAL A 49 0.35 -3.01 -12.30
C VAL A 49 -0.21 -2.07 -11.22
N HIS A 50 0.48 -0.96 -10.94
CA HIS A 50 0.06 -0.01 -9.91
C HIS A 50 -1.18 0.78 -10.34
N LYS A 51 -1.32 1.12 -11.62
CA LYS A 51 -2.54 1.76 -12.15
C LYS A 51 -3.76 0.86 -12.05
N GLU A 52 -3.62 -0.42 -12.41
CA GLU A 52 -4.71 -1.39 -12.25
C GLU A 52 -5.04 -1.63 -10.78
N ALA A 53 -4.03 -1.72 -9.91
CA ALA A 53 -4.22 -1.89 -8.48
C ALA A 53 -4.97 -0.69 -7.87
N TYR A 54 -4.59 0.54 -8.25
CA TYR A 54 -5.31 1.74 -7.88
C TYR A 54 -6.79 1.66 -8.28
N ALA A 55 -7.08 1.24 -9.52
CA ALA A 55 -8.45 1.10 -10.01
C ALA A 55 -9.25 0.03 -9.24
N PHE A 56 -8.63 -1.06 -8.81
CA PHE A 56 -9.29 -2.08 -7.98
C PHE A 56 -9.51 -1.58 -6.55
N MET A 57 -8.48 -1.02 -5.93
CA MET A 57 -8.53 -0.53 -4.55
C MET A 57 -9.50 0.64 -4.39
N SER A 58 -9.57 1.56 -5.35
CA SER A 58 -10.54 2.68 -5.35
C SER A 58 -12.00 2.25 -5.44
N ARG A 59 -12.28 1.04 -5.94
CA ARG A 59 -13.64 0.47 -6.04
C ARG A 59 -14.00 -0.44 -4.87
N ASN A 60 -13.04 -0.72 -3.98
CA ASN A 60 -13.22 -1.65 -2.89
C ASN A 60 -13.58 -0.92 -1.59
N ASN A 61 -14.79 -1.16 -1.10
CA ASN A 61 -15.31 -0.50 0.10
C ASN A 61 -15.00 -1.26 1.41
N THR A 62 -14.16 -2.29 1.38
CA THR A 62 -13.82 -3.08 2.58
C THR A 62 -12.70 -2.48 3.42
N PHE A 63 -11.99 -1.47 2.90
CA PHE A 63 -10.96 -0.72 3.61
C PHE A 63 -10.98 0.75 3.19
N ASN A 64 -10.36 1.63 3.99
CA ASN A 64 -10.32 3.06 3.76
C ASN A 64 -9.16 3.45 2.83
N PHE A 65 -9.37 3.37 1.52
CA PHE A 65 -8.32 3.71 0.56
C PHE A 65 -8.06 5.23 0.48
N CYS A 66 -6.83 5.66 0.75
CA CYS A 66 -6.43 7.08 0.71
C CYS A 66 -5.63 7.48 -0.55
N GLY A 67 -5.46 6.57 -1.51
CA GLY A 67 -4.77 6.84 -2.77
C GLY A 67 -3.30 6.42 -2.78
N ASN A 68 -2.51 7.07 -3.64
CA ASN A 68 -1.09 6.79 -3.77
C ASN A 68 -0.29 7.48 -2.66
N VAL A 69 0.72 6.80 -2.15
CA VAL A 69 1.68 7.30 -1.14
C VAL A 69 3.07 7.24 -1.74
N GLU A 70 3.81 8.34 -1.68
CA GLU A 70 5.21 8.37 -2.13
C GLU A 70 6.14 7.82 -1.05
N GLY A 71 7.32 7.32 -1.47
CA GLY A 71 8.30 6.73 -0.56
C GLY A 71 8.75 7.66 0.58
N ARG A 72 8.78 8.98 0.35
CA ARG A 72 9.11 10.00 1.36
C ARG A 72 8.06 10.14 2.46
N ASP A 73 6.81 9.79 2.15
CA ASP A 73 5.65 10.01 3.04
C ASP A 73 5.26 8.73 3.80
N ILE A 74 5.99 7.62 3.62
CA ILE A 74 5.75 6.36 4.34
C ILE A 74 5.76 6.58 5.87
N LEU A 75 6.60 7.50 6.37
CA LEU A 75 6.74 7.80 7.79
C LEU A 75 5.98 9.06 8.23
N SER A 76 5.20 9.69 7.36
CA SER A 76 4.46 10.93 7.69
C SER A 76 3.24 10.68 8.57
N GLY A 77 2.75 9.43 8.62
CA GLY A 77 1.50 9.07 9.30
C GLY A 77 0.23 9.35 8.48
N GLU A 78 0.36 9.66 7.17
CA GLU A 78 -0.79 9.88 6.29
C GLU A 78 -1.58 8.60 5.95
N ALA A 79 -0.94 7.44 6.08
CA ALA A 79 -1.55 6.11 5.97
C ALA A 79 -1.16 5.23 7.15
N ASP A 80 -2.10 4.43 7.65
CA ASP A 80 -1.88 3.44 8.70
C ASP A 80 -1.31 2.13 8.13
N VAL A 81 -1.63 1.85 6.86
CA VAL A 81 -1.16 0.70 6.10
C VAL A 81 -0.65 1.20 4.75
N VAL A 82 0.60 0.90 4.42
CA VAL A 82 1.17 1.13 3.09
C VAL A 82 1.36 -0.21 2.39
N VAL A 83 0.70 -0.38 1.25
CA VAL A 83 0.77 -1.59 0.42
C VAL A 83 1.78 -1.40 -0.69
N ALA A 84 2.62 -2.41 -0.92
CA ALA A 84 3.62 -2.40 -1.98
C ALA A 84 3.83 -3.83 -2.50
N ASP A 85 4.35 -3.95 -3.73
CA ASP A 85 4.85 -5.23 -4.23
C ASP A 85 6.10 -5.68 -3.45
N GLY A 86 6.49 -6.94 -3.66
CA GLY A 86 7.60 -7.55 -2.92
C GLY A 86 8.95 -6.85 -3.13
N PHE A 87 9.20 -6.31 -4.32
CA PHE A 87 10.44 -5.61 -4.65
C PHE A 87 10.44 -4.21 -4.04
N SER A 88 9.44 -3.39 -4.35
CA SER A 88 9.36 -2.01 -3.86
C SER A 88 9.28 -1.95 -2.33
N GLY A 89 8.49 -2.84 -1.72
CA GLY A 89 8.39 -2.92 -0.26
C GLY A 89 9.69 -3.35 0.43
N ASN A 90 10.52 -4.18 -0.22
CA ASN A 90 11.82 -4.59 0.32
C ASN A 90 12.85 -3.45 0.22
N VAL A 91 12.85 -2.73 -0.91
CA VAL A 91 13.68 -1.53 -1.08
C VAL A 91 13.30 -0.48 -0.03
N ALA A 92 12.01 -0.15 0.10
CA ALA A 92 11.52 0.83 1.07
C ALA A 92 11.92 0.47 2.51
N LEU A 93 11.68 -0.79 2.93
CA LEU A 93 12.02 -1.25 4.28
C LEU A 93 13.53 -1.12 4.57
N LYS A 94 14.37 -1.60 3.65
CA LYS A 94 15.84 -1.53 3.82
C LYS A 94 16.38 -0.10 3.79
N SER A 95 15.77 0.77 3.00
CA SER A 95 16.13 2.20 2.98
C SER A 95 15.82 2.89 4.31
N ILE A 96 14.69 2.54 4.94
CA ILE A 96 14.32 3.07 6.27
C ILE A 96 15.23 2.52 7.37
N GLU A 97 15.59 1.23 7.33
CA GLU A 97 16.49 0.62 8.33
C GLU A 97 17.94 1.14 8.25
N GLY A 98 18.38 1.57 7.06
CA GLY A 98 19.76 2.00 6.81
C GLY A 98 20.04 3.50 7.03
N THR A 99 19.01 4.29 7.35
CA THR A 99 19.10 5.74 7.62
C THR A 99 19.08 6.00 9.12
#